data_AF-A0A7C6LH31-F1
#
_entry.id   AF-A0A7C6LH31-F1
#
_cell.length_a   1.000
_cell.length_b   1.000
_cell.length_c   1.000
_cell.angle_alpha   90.00
_cell.angle_beta   90.00
_cell.angle_gamma   90.00
#
_symmetry.space_group_name_H-M   'P 1'
#
loop_
_entity.id
_entity.type
_entity.pdbx_description
1 polymer ?
#
loop_
_entity_poly.entity_id
_entity_poly.type
_entity_poly.pdbx_seq_one_letter_code
_entity_poly.pdbx_strand_id
1 'polypeptide(L)'
;MAIMQVKDNVEAEKPTRGTVVATITDEEAASLREIVILYDAIRMTHITLTLAKELAEKKATWWETICVKYGLPHTWPLAADYVEKVIYIGE
;
A
#
# COMPACT_ATOMS: atom_id res chain seq x y z
N MET A 1 16.47 -12.94 14.60
CA MET A 1 15.49 -12.30 13.69
C MET A 1 15.26 -13.26 12.55
N ALA A 2 14.12 -13.96 12.56
CA ALA A 2 13.78 -14.89 11.49
C ALA A 2 13.41 -14.07 10.26
N ILE A 3 14.23 -14.14 9.22
CA ILE A 3 13.92 -13.60 7.91
C ILE A 3 12.84 -14.53 7.35
N MET A 4 11.59 -14.10 7.48
CA MET A 4 10.43 -14.82 6.95
C MET A 4 10.66 -15.02 5.45
N GLN A 5 10.77 -16.27 5.01
CA GLN A 5 11.04 -16.55 3.60
C GLN A 5 9.79 -16.19 2.79
N VAL A 6 9.99 -15.57 1.63
CA VAL A 6 8.91 -15.19 0.69
C VAL A 6 7.96 -16.36 0.36
N LYS A 7 8.44 -17.61 0.46
CA LYS A 7 7.63 -18.82 0.27
C LYS A 7 6.64 -19.12 1.42
N ASP A 8 7.02 -18.87 2.68
CA ASP A 8 6.13 -19.10 3.83
C ASP A 8 4.91 -18.16 3.82
N ASN A 9 5.04 -17.02 3.16
CA ASN A 9 4.00 -16.00 3.02
C ASN A 9 2.94 -16.31 1.97
N VAL A 10 3.17 -17.28 1.07
CA VAL A 10 2.21 -17.65 0.02
C VAL A 10 1.15 -18.63 0.55
N GLU A 11 1.52 -19.46 1.54
CA GLU A 11 0.62 -20.44 2.19
C GLU A 11 0.04 -19.96 3.53
N ALA A 12 0.40 -18.76 3.98
CA ALA A 12 -0.17 -18.17 5.18
C ALA A 12 -1.69 -18.00 5.02
N GLU A 13 -2.44 -18.54 5.98
CA GLU A 13 -3.89 -18.50 6.02
C GLU A 13 -4.35 -17.04 5.92
N LYS A 14 -5.19 -16.74 4.92
CA LYS A 14 -5.64 -15.35 4.68
C LYS A 14 -6.34 -14.84 5.94
N PRO A 15 -5.88 -13.72 6.55
CA PRO A 15 -6.55 -13.15 7.71
C PRO A 15 -8.00 -12.79 7.35
N THR A 16 -8.87 -12.75 8.36
CA THR A 16 -10.26 -12.33 8.17
C THR A 16 -10.31 -10.93 7.58
N ARG A 17 -11.32 -10.64 6.75
CA ARG A 17 -11.55 -9.29 6.20
C ARG A 17 -11.59 -8.24 7.31
N GLY A 18 -11.01 -7.07 7.05
CA GLY A 18 -10.88 -6.00 8.05
C GLY A 18 -9.80 -6.23 9.10
N THR A 19 -9.05 -7.34 9.05
CA THR A 19 -7.92 -7.54 9.97
C THR A 19 -6.80 -6.58 9.61
N VAL A 20 -6.37 -5.81 10.60
CA VAL A 20 -5.15 -4.98 10.50
C VAL A 20 -3.94 -5.89 10.51
N VAL A 21 -3.16 -5.85 9.43
CA VAL A 21 -1.95 -6.67 9.24
C VAL A 21 -0.67 -5.90 9.53
N ALA A 22 -0.70 -4.57 9.48
CA ALA A 22 0.44 -3.72 9.82
C ALA A 22 0.00 -2.31 10.22
N THR A 23 0.80 -1.67 11.07
CA THR A 23 0.71 -0.24 11.39
C THR A 23 1.87 0.51 10.74
N ILE A 24 1.56 1.53 9.94
CA ILE A 24 2.55 2.35 9.24
C ILE A 24 2.97 3.55 10.08
N THR A 25 4.16 4.09 9.81
CA THR A 25 4.66 5.28 10.50
C THR A 25 3.98 6.56 10.01
N ASP A 26 4.12 7.65 10.75
CA ASP A 26 3.60 8.97 10.35
C ASP A 26 4.15 9.44 9.00
N GLU A 27 5.42 9.13 8.71
CA GLU A 27 6.10 9.47 7.46
C GLU A 27 5.54 8.67 6.27
N GLU A 28 5.26 7.39 6.47
CA GLU A 28 4.65 6.52 5.46
C GLU A 28 3.20 6.92 5.17
N ALA A 29 2.45 7.27 6.21
CA ALA A 29 1.09 7.78 6.10
C ALA A 29 1.06 9.14 5.38
N ALA A 30 2.00 10.04 5.68
CA ALA A 30 2.14 11.32 4.97
C ALA A 30 2.42 11.10 3.48
N SER A 31 3.30 10.16 3.15
CA SER A 31 3.61 9.80 1.76
C SER A 31 2.39 9.26 1.02
N LEU A 32 1.61 8.36 1.65
CA LEU A 32 0.36 7.86 1.07
C LEU A 32 -0.66 8.99 0.88
N ARG A 33 -0.79 9.89 1.85
CA ARG A 33 -1.69 11.05 1.76
C ARG A 33 -1.36 11.93 0.57
N GLU A 34 -0.08 12.24 0.35
CA GLU A 34 0.35 13.03 -0.82
C GLU A 34 -0.03 12.34 -2.14
N ILE A 35 0.18 11.02 -2.23
CA ILE A 35 -0.19 10.24 -3.42
C ILE A 35 -1.70 10.29 -3.67
N VAL A 36 -2.53 10.17 -2.62
CA VAL A 36 -3.99 10.24 -2.73
C VAL A 36 -4.46 11.62 -3.19
N ILE A 37 -3.93 12.70 -2.59
CA ILE A 37 -4.27 14.07 -2.96
C ILE A 37 -3.90 14.35 -4.42
N LEU A 38 -2.71 13.92 -4.85
CA LEU A 38 -2.27 14.07 -6.23
C LEU A 38 -3.14 13.25 -7.19
N TYR A 39 -3.57 12.05 -6.81
CA TYR A 39 -4.49 11.24 -7.62
C TYR A 39 -5.84 11.93 -7.81
N ASP A 40 -6.42 12.47 -6.74
CA ASP A 40 -7.69 13.19 -6.81
C ASP A 40 -7.57 14.49 -7.65
N ALA A 41 -6.46 15.23 -7.50
CA ALA A 41 -6.18 16.38 -8.34
C ALA A 41 -6.11 16.01 -9.83
N ILE A 42 -5.46 14.88 -10.17
CA ILE A 42 -5.40 14.36 -11.55
C ILE A 42 -6.77 13.90 -12.05
N ARG A 43 -7.65 13.35 -11.21
CA ARG A 43 -9.01 13.01 -11.66
C ARG A 43 -9.85 14.24 -11.98
N MET A 44 -9.60 15.35 -11.29
CA MET A 44 -10.33 16.60 -11.50
C MET A 44 -9.82 17.44 -12.67
N THR A 45 -8.58 17.22 -13.11
CA THR A 45 -7.95 17.97 -14.19
C THR A 45 -7.60 17.03 -15.34
N HIS A 46 -7.90 17.40 -16.60
CA HIS A 46 -7.51 16.62 -17.78
C HIS A 46 -5.99 16.67 -18.01
N ILE A 47 -5.24 16.09 -17.09
CA ILE A 47 -3.78 16.04 -17.08
C ILE A 47 -3.27 15.02 -18.12
N THR A 48 -2.06 15.26 -18.62
CA THR A 48 -1.39 14.44 -19.63
C THR A 48 -1.06 13.03 -19.12
N LEU A 49 -1.06 12.04 -20.03
CA LEU A 49 -0.74 10.63 -19.75
C LEU A 49 0.59 10.43 -18.99
N THR A 50 1.56 11.33 -19.17
CA THR A 50 2.87 11.29 -18.51
C THR A 50 2.76 11.41 -16.99
N LEU A 51 1.99 12.38 -16.50
CA LEU A 51 1.81 12.61 -15.06
C LEU A 51 1.01 11.48 -14.40
N ALA A 52 0.04 10.92 -15.12
CA ALA A 52 -0.70 9.74 -14.65
C ALA A 52 0.24 8.52 -14.49
N LYS A 53 1.20 8.35 -15.42
CA LYS A 53 2.21 7.29 -15.34
C LYS A 53 3.16 7.48 -14.15
N GLU A 54 3.72 8.68 -14.00
CA GLU A 54 4.63 8.98 -12.87
C GLU A 54 3.95 8.75 -11.51
N LEU A 55 2.67 9.11 -11.40
CA LEU A 55 1.93 8.90 -10.16
C LEU A 55 1.61 7.41 -9.91
N ALA A 56 1.25 6.66 -10.96
CA ALA A 56 1.07 5.22 -10.86
C ALA A 56 2.37 4.52 -10.40
N GLU A 57 3.52 4.93 -10.94
CA GLU A 57 4.84 4.45 -10.53
C GLU A 57 5.13 4.79 -9.06
N LYS A 58 4.94 6.05 -8.64
CA LYS A 58 5.11 6.44 -7.23
C LYS A 58 4.24 5.62 -6.28
N LYS A 59 2.97 5.39 -6.62
CA LYS A 59 2.06 4.56 -5.83
C LYS A 59 2.55 3.12 -5.76
N ALA A 60 2.96 2.54 -6.89
CA ALA A 60 3.48 1.18 -6.94
C ALA A 60 4.74 1.02 -6.10
N THR A 61 5.70 1.94 -6.22
CA THR A 61 6.94 1.93 -5.44
C THR A 61 6.68 2.06 -3.94
N TRP A 62 5.77 2.95 -3.53
CA TRP A 62 5.37 3.08 -2.13
C TRP A 62 4.78 1.76 -1.61
N TRP A 63 3.87 1.17 -2.38
CA TRP A 63 3.23 -0.10 -2.00
C TRP A 63 4.22 -1.25 -1.89
N GLU A 64 5.14 -1.39 -2.85
CA GLU A 64 6.18 -2.41 -2.83
C GLU A 64 7.10 -2.25 -1.62
N THR A 65 7.50 -1.02 -1.31
CA THR A 65 8.34 -0.72 -0.14
C THR A 65 7.65 -1.18 1.16
N ILE A 66 6.36 -0.88 1.28
CA ILE A 66 5.55 -1.27 2.43
C ILE A 66 5.38 -2.79 2.52
N CYS A 67 5.01 -3.45 1.43
CA CYS A 67 4.86 -4.91 1.41
C CYS A 67 6.16 -5.62 1.77
N VAL A 68 7.31 -5.16 1.26
CA VAL A 68 8.62 -5.72 1.61
C VAL A 68 8.97 -5.44 3.07
N LYS A 69 8.78 -4.20 3.55
CA LYS A 69 9.12 -3.79 4.91
C LYS A 69 8.34 -4.57 5.97
N TYR A 70 7.05 -4.79 5.73
CA TYR A 70 6.15 -5.49 6.66
C TYR A 70 5.97 -6.98 6.36
N GLY A 71 6.66 -7.51 5.34
CA GLY A 71 6.55 -8.90 4.94
C GLY A 71 5.13 -9.28 4.51
N LEU A 72 4.42 -8.39 3.81
CA LEU A 72 3.06 -8.60 3.38
C LEU A 72 3.01 -9.21 1.97
N PRO A 73 2.21 -10.28 1.75
CA PRO A 73 2.08 -10.88 0.42
C PRO A 73 1.31 -9.98 -0.53
N HIS A 74 1.86 -9.72 -1.72
CA HIS A 74 1.20 -8.95 -2.78
C HIS A 74 -0.07 -9.64 -3.34
N THR A 75 -0.25 -10.92 -3.03
CA THR A 75 -1.41 -11.73 -3.46
C THR A 75 -2.63 -11.54 -2.55
N TRP A 76 -2.47 -10.88 -1.39
CA TRP A 76 -3.57 -10.56 -0.49
C TRP A 76 -4.29 -9.29 -0.95
N PRO A 77 -5.63 -9.20 -0.80
CA PRO A 77 -6.38 -7.99 -1.13
C PRO A 77 -6.13 -6.93 -0.04
N LEU A 78 -4.94 -6.37 -0.03
CA LEU A 78 -4.49 -5.43 0.99
C LEU A 78 -4.94 -4.01 0.63
N ALA A 79 -5.43 -3.29 1.63
CA ALA A 79 -5.78 -1.89 1.56
C ALA A 79 -5.02 -1.13 2.67
N ALA A 80 -4.78 0.17 2.46
CA ALA A 80 -4.14 1.02 3.45
C ALA A 80 -4.97 2.27 3.72
N ASP A 81 -5.06 2.63 5.00
CA ASP A 81 -5.67 3.84 5.49
C ASP A 81 -4.58 4.75 6.09
N TYR A 82 -4.39 5.93 5.50
CA TYR A 82 -3.40 6.91 5.97
C TYR A 82 -3.88 7.74 7.17
N VAL A 83 -5.19 7.78 7.43
CA VAL A 83 -5.79 8.48 8.59
C VAL A 83 -5.61 7.64 9.83
N GLU A 84 -5.99 6.36 9.75
CA GLU A 84 -5.82 5.39 10.83
C GLU A 84 -4.40 4.81 10.91
N LYS A 85 -3.59 5.02 9.85
CA LYS A 85 -2.19 4.58 9.74
C LYS A 85 -2.06 3.05 9.82
N VAL A 86 -2.98 2.36 9.17
CA VAL A 86 -3.08 0.89 9.18
C VAL A 86 -3.16 0.32 7.78
N ILE A 87 -2.65 -0.89 7.63
CA ILE A 87 -2.85 -1.75 6.48
C ILE A 87 -3.75 -2.89 6.92
N TYR A 88 -4.78 -3.17 6.15
CA TYR A 88 -5.77 -4.17 6.45
C TYR A 88 -6.12 -5.02 5.23
N ILE A 89 -6.73 -6.18 5.46
CA ILE A 89 -7.31 -6.99 4.39
C ILE A 89 -8.60 -6.32 3.92
N GLY A 90 -8.55 -5.68 2.75
CA GLY A 90 -9.68 -5.13 2.01
C GLY A 90 -10.59 -6.20 1.41
N GLU A 91 -11.68 -5.75 0.79
CA GLU A 91 -12.76 -6.62 0.28
C GLU A 91 -12.39 -7.46 -0.94
#